data_AF-A0A947ZY19-F1
#
_entry.id   AF-A0A947ZY19-F1
#
_cell.length_a   1.000
_cell.length_b   1.000
_cell.length_c   1.000
_cell.angle_alpha   90.00
_cell.angle_beta   90.00
_cell.angle_gamma   90.00
#
_symmetry.space_group_name_H-M   'P 1'
#
loop_
_entity.id
_entity.type
_entity.pdbx_description
1 polymer ?
#
loop_
_entity_poly.entity_id
_entity_poly.type
_entity_poly.pdbx_seq_one_letter_code
_entity_poly.pdbx_strand_id
1 'polypeptide(L)'
;MQETRQPNAYAEDLRIGSLAELNARLEPRGTIICLGNGPSSEDSRLAGYRDATVFRVNWIWTERNWFGAPDMVFTSDPDLVRLPRQPVLAFPTAAIGEPILRDHLASGHLPSSGFVFFDHFDPSPAELGGAMIPTNGALMVALAAALRPRRIVIAGIDLYRHPKGKYPGAPDEPEGYARQHSADVDLGLIGCALAGHRGDTDILSDNLRDALNARKDLC
;
A
#
# COMPACT_ATOMS: atom_id res chain seq x y z
N MET A 1 -45.11 2.48 2.01
CA MET A 1 -43.99 1.89 2.76
C MET A 1 -42.73 2.12 1.93
N GLN A 2 -41.93 3.11 2.32
CA GLN A 2 -40.59 3.30 1.75
C GLN A 2 -39.65 2.41 2.54
N GLU A 3 -39.02 1.44 1.89
CA GLU A 3 -37.94 0.67 2.48
C GLU A 3 -36.78 1.62 2.76
N THR A 4 -36.53 1.87 4.04
CA THR A 4 -35.27 2.43 4.52
C THR A 4 -34.18 1.40 4.21
N ARG A 5 -33.55 1.51 3.03
CA ARG A 5 -32.30 0.79 2.77
C ARG A 5 -31.31 1.21 3.85
N GLN A 6 -30.76 0.23 4.56
CA GLN A 6 -29.71 0.47 5.54
C GLN A 6 -28.56 1.24 4.87
N PRO A 7 -27.98 2.27 5.52
CA PRO A 7 -26.97 3.13 4.91
C PRO A 7 -25.67 2.41 4.49
N ASN A 8 -25.45 1.15 4.92
CA ASN A 8 -24.26 0.36 4.60
C ASN A 8 -24.37 -0.52 3.33
N ALA A 9 -25.56 -0.74 2.76
CA ALA A 9 -25.74 -1.76 1.73
C ALA A 9 -25.02 -1.45 0.40
N TYR A 10 -24.71 -0.18 0.11
CA TYR A 10 -24.14 0.23 -1.19
C TYR A 10 -22.61 0.15 -1.26
N ALA A 11 -21.93 0.17 -0.11
CA ALA A 11 -20.48 0.02 -0.09
C ALA A 11 -20.06 -1.46 -0.21
N GLU A 12 -20.92 -2.40 0.21
CA GLU A 12 -20.61 -3.83 0.15
C GLU A 12 -20.34 -4.32 -1.28
N ASP A 13 -21.05 -3.81 -2.30
CA ASP A 13 -20.81 -4.18 -3.71
C ASP A 13 -19.44 -3.71 -4.24
N LEU A 14 -18.85 -2.70 -3.58
CA LEU A 14 -17.53 -2.17 -3.89
C LEU A 14 -16.43 -2.81 -3.02
N ARG A 15 -16.81 -3.50 -1.94
CA ARG A 15 -15.87 -4.20 -1.07
C ARG A 15 -15.34 -5.44 -1.78
N ILE A 16 -14.03 -5.60 -1.73
CA ILE A 16 -13.31 -6.75 -2.24
C ILE A 16 -12.96 -7.61 -1.02
N GLY A 17 -13.55 -8.80 -0.93
CA GLY A 17 -13.51 -9.65 0.26
C GLY A 17 -12.42 -10.72 0.28
N SER A 18 -11.75 -10.96 -0.86
CA SER A 18 -10.72 -12.00 -0.95
C SER A 18 -9.55 -11.60 -1.86
N LEU A 19 -8.41 -12.29 -1.68
CA LEU A 19 -7.25 -12.14 -2.58
C LEU A 19 -7.58 -12.56 -4.02
N ALA A 20 -8.49 -13.52 -4.20
CA ALA A 20 -8.93 -13.96 -5.53
C ALA A 20 -9.75 -12.86 -6.23
N GLU A 21 -10.70 -12.24 -5.51
CA GLU A 21 -11.46 -11.10 -6.04
C GLU A 21 -10.56 -9.90 -6.32
N LEU A 22 -9.57 -9.63 -5.44
CA LEU A 22 -8.63 -8.55 -5.66
C LEU A 22 -7.78 -8.79 -6.91
N ASN A 23 -7.28 -10.01 -7.11
CA ASN A 23 -6.56 -10.38 -8.33
C ASN A 23 -7.42 -10.20 -9.58
N ALA A 24 -8.69 -10.62 -9.53
CA ALA A 24 -9.62 -10.44 -10.65
C ALA A 24 -9.93 -8.95 -10.91
N ARG A 25 -9.98 -8.12 -9.86
CA ARG A 25 -10.23 -6.68 -10.01
C ARG A 25 -9.03 -5.92 -10.55
N LEU A 26 -7.82 -6.27 -10.12
CA LEU A 26 -6.58 -5.58 -10.50
C LEU A 26 -6.03 -6.06 -11.85
N GLU A 27 -6.31 -7.31 -12.24
CA GLU A 27 -5.75 -7.98 -13.42
C GLU A 27 -4.23 -7.74 -13.57
N PRO A 28 -3.42 -8.14 -12.57
CA PRO A 28 -2.04 -7.71 -12.50
C PRO A 28 -1.21 -8.20 -13.70
N ARG A 29 -0.41 -7.29 -14.28
CA ARG A 29 0.33 -7.51 -15.54
C ARG A 29 1.63 -8.28 -15.35
N GLY A 30 1.65 -9.22 -14.41
CA GLY A 30 2.81 -10.02 -14.02
C GLY A 30 3.87 -9.27 -13.20
N THR A 31 3.90 -7.93 -13.19
CA THR A 31 4.78 -7.12 -12.32
C THR A 31 3.93 -6.19 -11.46
N ILE A 32 4.21 -6.17 -10.16
CA ILE A 32 3.66 -5.18 -9.22
C ILE A 32 4.81 -4.28 -8.74
N ILE A 33 4.62 -2.97 -8.82
CA ILE A 33 5.52 -1.99 -8.19
C ILE A 33 4.89 -1.51 -6.89
N CYS A 34 5.61 -1.64 -5.80
CA CYS A 34 5.29 -1.11 -4.48
C CYS A 34 6.07 0.20 -4.28
N LEU A 35 5.37 1.33 -4.33
CA LEU A 35 5.97 2.66 -4.19
C LEU A 35 5.52 3.33 -2.88
N GLY A 36 6.45 3.37 -1.92
CA GLY A 36 6.35 4.27 -0.78
C GLY A 36 6.56 5.74 -1.20
N ASN A 37 6.69 6.63 -0.22
CA ASN A 37 6.86 8.07 -0.48
C ASN A 37 8.31 8.56 -0.29
N GLY A 38 9.22 7.71 0.16
CA GLY A 38 10.64 8.05 0.32
C GLY A 38 11.34 8.41 -0.99
N PRO A 39 12.53 9.03 -0.94
CA PRO A 39 13.23 9.51 -2.13
C PRO A 39 13.48 8.47 -3.22
N SER A 40 13.66 7.19 -2.89
CA SER A 40 13.86 6.15 -3.93
C SER A 40 12.60 5.90 -4.78
N SER A 41 11.43 6.43 -4.41
CA SER A 41 10.21 6.38 -5.24
C SER A 41 10.33 7.11 -6.58
N GLU A 42 11.34 7.96 -6.74
CA GLU A 42 11.67 8.66 -7.99
C GLU A 42 12.95 8.09 -8.65
N ASP A 43 13.36 6.87 -8.29
CA ASP A 43 14.50 6.21 -8.93
C ASP A 43 14.28 6.03 -10.44
N SER A 44 15.25 6.51 -11.24
CA SER A 44 15.17 6.46 -12.70
C SER A 44 14.97 5.06 -13.29
N ARG A 45 15.41 4.00 -12.58
CA ARG A 45 15.24 2.60 -13.00
C ARG A 45 13.76 2.20 -13.05
N LEU A 46 12.88 2.90 -12.34
CA LEU A 46 11.43 2.68 -12.39
C LEU A 46 10.85 2.92 -13.78
N ALA A 47 11.52 3.70 -14.64
CA ALA A 47 11.08 3.93 -16.02
C ALA A 47 10.97 2.63 -16.84
N GLY A 48 11.69 1.56 -16.46
CA GLY A 48 11.61 0.24 -17.08
C GLY A 48 10.33 -0.56 -16.76
N TYR A 49 9.50 -0.07 -15.83
CA TYR A 49 8.33 -0.79 -15.31
C TYR A 49 7.01 -0.03 -15.54
N ARG A 50 6.94 0.89 -16.51
CA ARG A 50 5.76 1.75 -16.74
C ARG A 50 4.45 0.99 -16.97
N ASP A 51 4.53 -0.21 -17.53
CA ASP A 51 3.36 -1.04 -17.80
C ASP A 51 2.95 -1.92 -16.61
N ALA A 52 3.66 -1.88 -15.48
CA ALA A 52 3.35 -2.69 -14.31
C ALA A 52 2.06 -2.25 -13.61
N THR A 53 1.54 -3.10 -12.73
CA THR A 53 0.51 -2.72 -11.76
C THR A 53 1.15 -1.90 -10.65
N VAL A 54 0.56 -0.76 -10.30
CA VAL A 54 1.19 0.25 -9.45
C VAL A 54 0.46 0.39 -8.12
N PHE A 55 1.16 0.10 -7.02
CA PHE A 55 0.68 0.35 -5.67
C PHE A 55 1.37 1.58 -5.09
N ARG A 56 0.59 2.44 -4.44
CA ARG A 56 1.07 3.63 -3.71
C ARG A 56 0.57 3.63 -2.28
N VAL A 57 1.18 4.47 -1.44
CA VAL A 57 0.72 4.73 -0.07
C VAL A 57 0.38 6.20 0.13
N ASN A 58 -0.71 6.47 0.86
CA ASN A 58 -1.21 7.81 1.18
C ASN A 58 -1.34 8.70 -0.08
N TRP A 59 -1.22 10.03 0.05
CA TRP A 59 -1.57 10.96 -1.03
C TRP A 59 -0.49 11.99 -1.41
N ILE A 60 0.62 12.09 -0.68
CA ILE A 60 1.67 13.11 -0.92
C ILE A 60 2.30 13.01 -2.33
N TRP A 61 2.17 11.87 -2.99
CA TRP A 61 2.63 11.68 -4.35
C TRP A 61 1.79 12.36 -5.42
N THR A 62 0.58 12.84 -5.10
CA THR A 62 -0.29 13.53 -6.06
C THR A 62 0.31 14.85 -6.53
N GLU A 63 1.19 15.44 -5.73
CA GLU A 63 2.00 16.62 -6.07
C GLU A 63 3.18 16.26 -6.99
N ARG A 64 3.40 14.97 -7.26
CA ARG A 64 4.52 14.42 -8.02
C ARG A 64 4.01 13.89 -9.35
N ASN A 65 4.58 14.37 -10.46
CA ASN A 65 4.24 13.88 -11.80
C ASN A 65 4.96 12.56 -12.14
N TRP A 66 4.95 11.59 -11.22
CA TRP A 66 5.66 10.30 -11.35
C TRP A 66 4.85 9.14 -10.79
N PHE A 67 4.50 8.17 -11.65
CA PHE A 67 3.58 7.06 -11.32
C PHE A 67 2.29 7.56 -10.66
N GLY A 68 1.69 8.61 -11.23
CA GLY A 68 0.50 9.31 -10.68
C GLY A 68 -0.85 8.67 -11.00
N ALA A 69 -0.87 7.46 -11.57
CA ALA A 69 -2.10 6.73 -11.90
C ALA A 69 -2.10 5.32 -11.28
N PRO A 70 -2.02 5.21 -9.93
CA PRO A 70 -1.94 3.91 -9.26
C PRO A 70 -3.19 3.05 -9.51
N ASP A 71 -3.00 1.74 -9.45
CA ASP A 71 -4.08 0.75 -9.43
C ASP A 71 -4.63 0.56 -8.02
N MET A 72 -3.78 0.76 -7.01
CA MET A 72 -4.15 0.62 -5.60
C MET A 72 -3.43 1.64 -4.72
N VAL A 73 -4.13 2.16 -3.72
CA VAL A 73 -3.59 3.09 -2.72
C VAL A 73 -3.87 2.56 -1.33
N PHE A 74 -2.82 2.40 -0.53
CA PHE A 74 -2.89 2.03 0.88
C PHE A 74 -2.91 3.29 1.73
N THR A 75 -3.99 3.54 2.46
CA THR A 75 -4.15 4.80 3.18
C THR A 75 -4.93 4.63 4.49
N SER A 76 -4.62 5.51 5.44
CA SER A 76 -5.43 5.78 6.62
C SER A 76 -5.83 7.27 6.67
N ASP A 77 -5.52 8.02 5.61
CA ASP A 77 -5.78 9.45 5.53
C ASP A 77 -7.24 9.66 5.10
N PRO A 78 -7.99 10.57 5.75
CA PRO A 78 -9.38 10.85 5.41
C PRO A 78 -9.52 11.61 4.07
N ASP A 79 -8.41 12.06 3.49
CA ASP A 79 -8.37 12.89 2.30
C ASP A 79 -9.16 12.31 1.12
N LEU A 80 -9.94 13.18 0.49
CA LEU A 80 -10.77 12.85 -0.67
C LEU A 80 -10.05 13.24 -1.97
N VAL A 81 -9.17 12.37 -2.46
CA VAL A 81 -8.40 12.66 -3.68
C VAL A 81 -9.17 12.28 -4.95
N ARG A 82 -9.43 13.28 -5.79
CA ARG A 82 -10.07 13.09 -7.10
C ARG A 82 -9.02 12.87 -8.18
N LEU A 83 -8.97 11.65 -8.69
CA LEU A 83 -8.10 11.21 -9.78
C LEU A 83 -8.93 10.89 -11.02
N PRO A 84 -8.39 11.07 -12.25
CA PRO A 84 -9.08 10.69 -13.49
C PRO A 84 -9.53 9.22 -13.51
N ARG A 85 -8.72 8.35 -12.90
CA ARG A 85 -9.06 6.95 -12.62
C ARG A 85 -8.86 6.70 -11.13
N GLN A 86 -9.91 6.26 -10.44
CA GLN A 86 -9.82 5.93 -9.02
C GLN A 86 -9.07 4.61 -8.83
N PRO A 87 -8.11 4.53 -7.89
CA PRO A 87 -7.50 3.27 -7.49
C PRO A 87 -8.44 2.46 -6.59
N VAL A 88 -8.13 1.18 -6.40
CA VAL A 88 -8.65 0.43 -5.25
C VAL A 88 -8.06 1.04 -3.97
N LEU A 89 -8.89 1.29 -2.95
CA LEU A 89 -8.40 1.74 -1.65
C LEU A 89 -8.14 0.57 -0.72
N ALA A 90 -6.98 0.55 -0.07
CA ALA A 90 -6.64 -0.40 0.98
C ALA A 90 -6.55 0.31 2.32
N PHE A 91 -7.32 -0.15 3.28
CA PHE A 91 -7.22 0.30 4.66
C PHE A 91 -6.63 -0.81 5.52
N PRO A 92 -5.80 -0.49 6.52
CA PRO A 92 -5.26 -1.49 7.44
C PRO A 92 -6.36 -2.30 8.12
N THR A 93 -7.39 -1.61 8.63
CA THR A 93 -8.52 -2.25 9.31
C THR A 93 -9.85 -1.64 8.89
N ALA A 94 -10.93 -2.41 9.01
CA ALA A 94 -12.29 -1.90 8.83
C ALA A 94 -12.59 -0.75 9.81
N ALA A 95 -12.10 -0.85 11.05
CA ALA A 95 -12.27 0.20 12.06
C ALA A 95 -11.67 1.55 11.64
N ILE A 96 -10.62 1.56 10.83
CA ILE A 96 -10.02 2.77 10.25
C ILE A 96 -10.75 3.20 8.97
N GLY A 97 -11.04 2.25 8.09
CA GLY A 97 -11.56 2.56 6.75
C GLY A 97 -13.05 2.91 6.70
N GLU A 98 -13.89 2.30 7.55
CA GLU A 98 -15.34 2.53 7.53
C GLU A 98 -15.74 3.99 7.81
N PRO A 99 -15.17 4.69 8.82
CA PRO A 99 -15.43 6.12 9.00
C PRO A 99 -15.05 6.95 7.77
N ILE A 100 -13.89 6.69 7.17
CA ILE A 100 -13.41 7.41 5.98
C ILE A 100 -14.35 7.18 4.79
N LEU A 101 -14.73 5.93 4.52
CA LEU A 101 -15.65 5.59 3.43
C LEU A 101 -17.05 6.20 3.63
N ARG A 102 -17.49 6.35 4.88
CA ARG A 102 -18.75 7.03 5.21
C ARG A 102 -18.69 8.52 4.86
N ASP A 103 -17.58 9.18 5.18
CA ASP A 103 -17.36 10.60 4.84
C ASP A 103 -17.23 10.79 3.32
N HIS A 104 -16.57 9.85 2.64
CA HIS A 104 -16.48 9.80 1.18
C HIS A 104 -17.86 9.64 0.53
N LEU A 105 -18.70 8.74 1.05
CA LEU A 105 -20.09 8.56 0.60
C LEU A 105 -20.93 9.81 0.85
N ALA A 106 -20.84 10.43 2.03
CA ALA A 106 -21.55 11.67 2.35
C ALA A 106 -21.15 12.82 1.41
N SER A 107 -19.92 12.79 0.91
CA SER A 107 -19.38 13.74 -0.08
C SER A 107 -19.65 13.34 -1.54
N GLY A 108 -20.39 12.24 -1.78
CA GLY A 108 -20.74 11.74 -3.12
C GLY A 108 -19.54 11.23 -3.93
N HIS A 109 -18.48 10.74 -3.28
CA HIS A 109 -17.25 10.30 -3.93
C HIS A 109 -16.71 9.02 -3.29
N LEU A 110 -17.34 7.89 -3.60
CA LEU A 110 -16.81 6.56 -3.25
C LEU A 110 -15.76 6.09 -4.27
N PRO A 111 -14.80 5.25 -3.85
CA PRO A 111 -13.81 4.67 -4.77
C PRO A 111 -14.49 3.70 -5.73
N SER A 112 -14.77 4.14 -6.95
CA SER A 112 -15.49 3.36 -7.96
C SER A 112 -14.80 2.05 -8.34
N SER A 113 -13.48 1.95 -8.12
CA SER A 113 -12.69 0.74 -8.38
C SER A 113 -12.75 -0.28 -7.25
N GLY A 114 -13.33 0.09 -6.10
CA GLY A 114 -13.51 -0.76 -4.93
C GLY A 114 -12.57 -0.44 -3.77
N PHE A 115 -12.73 -1.16 -2.67
CA PHE A 115 -11.88 -1.06 -1.49
C PHE A 115 -11.69 -2.41 -0.79
N VAL A 116 -10.62 -2.53 -0.01
CA VAL A 116 -10.31 -3.68 0.84
C VAL A 116 -10.06 -3.24 2.27
N PHE A 117 -10.38 -4.13 3.21
CA PHE A 117 -9.92 -4.06 4.60
C PHE A 117 -8.95 -5.20 4.81
N PHE A 118 -7.73 -4.88 5.24
CA PHE A 118 -6.65 -5.86 5.33
C PHE A 118 -6.93 -6.94 6.37
N ASP A 119 -7.54 -6.55 7.49
CA ASP A 119 -8.00 -7.42 8.57
C ASP A 119 -9.20 -8.33 8.21
N HIS A 120 -9.79 -8.17 7.01
CA HIS A 120 -10.88 -9.02 6.53
C HIS A 120 -10.43 -10.09 5.52
N PHE A 121 -9.15 -10.12 5.13
CA PHE A 121 -8.64 -11.23 4.33
C PHE A 121 -8.49 -12.49 5.17
N ASP A 122 -8.84 -13.65 4.58
CA ASP A 122 -8.62 -14.97 5.17
C ASP A 122 -7.83 -15.88 4.20
N PRO A 123 -6.60 -16.28 4.54
CA PRO A 123 -5.81 -15.80 5.69
C PRO A 123 -5.36 -14.34 5.50
N SER A 124 -5.19 -13.62 6.62
CA SER A 124 -4.67 -12.24 6.59
C SER A 124 -3.21 -12.22 6.11
N PRO A 125 -2.82 -11.32 5.18
CA PRO A 125 -1.43 -11.15 4.78
C PRO A 125 -0.52 -10.50 5.85
N ALA A 126 -1.09 -9.99 6.95
CA ALA A 126 -0.34 -9.32 8.02
C ALA A 126 -1.02 -9.46 9.38
N GLU A 127 -0.22 -9.47 10.44
CA GLU A 127 -0.73 -9.41 11.81
C GLU A 127 -0.97 -7.97 12.26
N LEU A 128 -2.22 -7.66 12.63
CA LEU A 128 -2.70 -6.31 12.93
C LEU A 128 -3.15 -6.13 14.38
N GLY A 129 -3.17 -7.19 15.18
CA GLY A 129 -3.55 -7.16 16.60
C GLY A 129 -2.39 -6.85 17.56
N GLY A 130 -1.18 -6.60 17.06
CA GLY A 130 0.01 -6.33 17.87
C GLY A 130 0.02 -4.93 18.50
N ALA A 131 0.89 -4.73 19.49
CA ALA A 131 1.07 -3.42 20.15
C ALA A 131 1.60 -2.32 19.20
N MET A 132 2.24 -2.73 18.10
CA MET A 132 2.73 -1.88 17.03
C MET A 132 2.18 -2.43 15.72
N ILE A 133 1.64 -1.55 14.88
CA ILE A 133 1.07 -1.95 13.59
C ILE A 133 2.07 -1.66 12.46
N PRO A 134 2.14 -2.50 11.41
CA PRO A 134 2.96 -2.20 10.24
C PRO A 134 2.53 -0.90 9.58
N THR A 135 3.45 -0.24 8.89
CA THR A 135 3.11 0.92 8.04
C THR A 135 2.32 0.48 6.81
N ASN A 136 1.61 1.43 6.18
CA ASN A 136 0.98 1.22 4.87
C ASN A 136 1.99 0.71 3.82
N GLY A 137 3.26 1.10 3.92
CA GLY A 137 4.34 0.61 3.06
C GLY A 137 4.63 -0.87 3.24
N ALA A 138 4.66 -1.36 4.49
CA ALA A 138 4.85 -2.77 4.79
C ALA A 138 3.63 -3.62 4.39
N LEU A 139 2.41 -3.14 4.68
CA LEU A 139 1.16 -3.80 4.25
C LEU A 139 1.07 -3.90 2.72
N MET A 140 1.49 -2.85 2.01
CA MET A 140 1.56 -2.83 0.55
C MET A 140 2.45 -3.95 0.00
N VAL A 141 3.64 -4.13 0.55
CA VAL A 141 4.55 -5.20 0.11
C VAL A 141 3.99 -6.58 0.46
N ALA A 142 3.42 -6.74 1.67
CA ALA A 142 2.80 -7.99 2.09
C ALA A 142 1.66 -8.41 1.14
N LEU A 143 0.79 -7.48 0.74
CA LEU A 143 -0.27 -7.77 -0.22
C LEU A 143 0.29 -8.14 -1.60
N ALA A 144 1.27 -7.37 -2.09
CA ALA A 144 1.87 -7.64 -3.39
C ALA A 144 2.47 -9.06 -3.44
N ALA A 145 3.14 -9.50 -2.38
CA ALA A 145 3.64 -10.86 -2.25
C ALA A 145 2.51 -11.91 -2.24
N ALA A 146 1.43 -11.64 -1.49
CA ALA A 146 0.26 -12.52 -1.40
C ALA A 146 -0.48 -12.69 -2.74
N LEU A 147 -0.45 -11.68 -3.61
CA LEU A 147 -1.00 -11.74 -4.97
C LEU A 147 -0.13 -12.55 -5.94
N ARG A 148 1.08 -12.94 -5.53
CA ARG A 148 2.02 -13.81 -6.28
C ARG A 148 2.25 -13.38 -7.73
N PRO A 149 2.65 -12.13 -8.01
CA PRO A 149 3.07 -11.72 -9.35
C PRO A 149 4.32 -12.49 -9.79
N ARG A 150 4.69 -12.37 -11.06
CA ARG A 150 5.99 -12.87 -11.55
C ARG A 150 7.15 -12.04 -10.99
N ARG A 151 6.91 -10.75 -10.70
CA ARG A 151 7.91 -9.82 -10.17
C ARG A 151 7.30 -8.80 -9.22
N ILE A 152 8.04 -8.48 -8.17
CA ILE A 152 7.80 -7.34 -7.27
C ILE A 152 8.96 -6.35 -7.41
N VAL A 153 8.65 -5.08 -7.61
CA VAL A 153 9.62 -3.98 -7.59
C VAL A 153 9.30 -3.08 -6.41
N ILE A 154 10.26 -2.79 -5.53
CA ILE A 154 10.03 -1.99 -4.32
C ILE A 154 10.89 -0.74 -4.35
N ALA A 155 10.26 0.42 -4.15
CA ALA A 155 10.96 1.70 -3.97
C ALA A 155 10.18 2.63 -3.03
N GLY A 156 10.80 3.72 -2.58
CA GLY A 156 10.18 4.71 -1.69
C GLY A 156 9.97 4.24 -0.24
N ILE A 157 10.51 3.08 0.13
CA ILE A 157 10.54 2.59 1.51
C ILE A 157 11.99 2.74 2.00
N ASP A 158 12.37 3.96 2.37
CA ASP A 158 13.77 4.28 2.69
C ASP A 158 14.09 4.29 4.19
N LEU A 159 13.16 3.75 5.01
CA LEU A 159 13.26 3.62 6.48
C LEU A 159 13.56 4.95 7.20
N TYR A 160 13.21 6.09 6.58
CA TYR A 160 13.54 7.45 7.05
C TYR A 160 15.05 7.71 7.17
N ARG A 161 15.88 6.97 6.43
CA ARG A 161 17.35 7.03 6.49
C ARG A 161 17.98 7.50 5.19
N HIS A 162 17.20 8.06 4.26
CA HIS A 162 17.73 8.48 2.96
C HIS A 162 18.48 9.82 3.10
N PRO A 163 19.68 9.98 2.52
CA PRO A 163 20.46 11.23 2.63
C PRO A 163 19.81 12.46 1.96
N LYS A 164 18.66 12.28 1.29
CA LYS A 164 17.90 13.36 0.63
C LYS A 164 16.68 13.80 1.47
N GLY A 165 16.58 13.32 2.70
CA GLY A 165 15.44 13.55 3.59
C GLY A 165 14.34 12.50 3.46
N LYS A 166 13.19 12.82 4.04
CA LYS A 166 12.04 11.90 4.18
C LYS A 166 11.24 11.71 2.91
N TYR A 167 11.12 12.76 2.09
CA TYR A 167 10.45 12.73 0.78
C TYR A 167 11.38 13.32 -0.28
N PRO A 168 11.22 12.96 -1.57
CA PRO A 168 12.07 13.55 -2.61
C PRO A 168 11.97 15.08 -2.58
N GLY A 169 13.10 15.80 -2.59
CA GLY A 169 13.10 17.28 -2.61
C GLY A 169 12.60 17.97 -1.33
N ALA A 170 12.39 17.24 -0.23
CA ALA A 170 12.00 17.80 1.07
C ALA A 170 13.04 17.41 2.16
N PRO A 171 14.18 18.12 2.24
CA PRO A 171 15.28 17.76 3.14
C PRO A 171 14.98 18.07 4.62
N ASP A 172 14.06 19.00 4.91
CA ASP A 172 13.84 19.56 6.25
C ASP A 172 12.75 18.86 7.07
N GLU A 173 12.15 17.78 6.56
CA GLU A 173 11.13 17.05 7.32
C GLU A 173 11.73 16.18 8.42
N PRO A 174 11.13 16.17 9.63
CA PRO A 174 11.62 15.37 10.74
C PRO A 174 11.69 13.88 10.39
N GLU A 175 12.86 13.30 10.62
CA GLU A 175 13.13 11.88 10.43
C GLU A 175 12.39 11.02 11.45
N GLY A 176 12.09 9.78 11.06
CA GLY A 176 11.65 8.73 11.97
C GLY A 176 10.22 8.25 11.75
N TYR A 177 9.97 7.07 12.29
CA TYR A 177 8.65 6.45 12.33
C TYR A 177 7.72 7.21 13.27
N ALA A 178 6.42 7.26 12.91
CA ALA A 178 5.41 7.67 13.88
C ALA A 178 5.40 6.69 15.06
N ARG A 179 5.00 7.15 16.26
CA ARG A 179 5.08 6.39 17.53
C ARG A 179 4.42 5.02 17.53
N GLN A 180 3.48 4.78 16.61
CA GLN A 180 2.70 3.54 16.47
C GLN A 180 3.33 2.50 15.51
N HIS A 181 4.43 2.86 14.85
CA HIS A 181 5.14 2.02 13.89
C HIS A 181 6.59 1.79 14.32
N SER A 182 7.17 0.64 13.97
CA SER A 182 8.59 0.39 14.17
C SER A 182 9.20 -0.23 12.92
N ALA A 183 10.46 0.11 12.67
CA ALA A 183 11.22 -0.51 11.59
C ALA A 183 11.28 -2.03 11.74
N ASP A 184 11.31 -2.55 12.96
CA ASP A 184 11.39 -3.99 13.22
C ASP A 184 10.14 -4.74 12.78
N VAL A 185 8.95 -4.21 13.08
CA VAL A 185 7.67 -4.78 12.64
C VAL A 185 7.56 -4.74 11.11
N ASP A 186 7.86 -3.59 10.51
CA ASP A 186 7.84 -3.42 9.04
C ASP A 186 8.77 -4.41 8.34
N LEU A 187 10.04 -4.45 8.75
CA LEU A 187 11.05 -5.29 8.13
C LEU A 187 10.81 -6.78 8.41
N GLY A 188 10.22 -7.14 9.55
CA GLY A 188 9.79 -8.51 9.83
C GLY A 188 8.68 -8.96 8.87
N LEU A 189 7.65 -8.13 8.72
CA LEU A 189 6.54 -8.41 7.80
C LEU A 189 7.03 -8.48 6.34
N ILE A 190 7.76 -7.46 5.89
CA ILE A 190 8.32 -7.39 4.53
C ILE A 190 9.23 -8.59 4.27
N GLY A 191 10.12 -8.92 5.21
CA GLY A 191 11.04 -10.05 5.10
C GLY A 191 10.30 -11.38 4.90
N CYS A 192 9.33 -11.70 5.75
CA CYS A 192 8.57 -12.94 5.64
C CYS A 192 7.71 -12.99 4.37
N ALA A 193 7.07 -11.88 3.99
CA ALA A 193 6.29 -11.80 2.77
C ALA A 193 7.15 -12.08 1.53
N LEU A 194 8.33 -11.48 1.44
CA LEU A 194 9.24 -11.68 0.31
C LEU A 194 9.91 -13.06 0.31
N ALA A 195 10.21 -13.64 1.47
CA ALA A 195 10.71 -15.01 1.57
C ALA A 195 9.70 -16.05 1.02
N GLY A 196 8.40 -15.80 1.22
CA GLY A 196 7.32 -16.62 0.66
C GLY A 196 7.04 -16.37 -0.83
N HIS A 197 7.59 -15.31 -1.42
CA HIS A 197 7.39 -14.97 -2.81
C HIS A 197 8.31 -15.78 -3.72
N ARG A 198 7.74 -16.49 -4.71
CA ARG A 198 8.51 -17.34 -5.63
C ARG A 198 8.98 -16.64 -6.91
N GLY A 199 8.54 -15.40 -7.14
CA GLY A 199 8.93 -14.60 -8.29
C GLY A 199 10.18 -13.74 -8.04
N ASP A 200 10.53 -12.91 -9.02
CA ASP A 200 11.65 -11.99 -8.92
C ASP A 200 11.34 -10.83 -7.96
N THR A 201 12.33 -10.37 -7.19
CA THR A 201 12.19 -9.18 -6.34
C THR A 201 13.31 -8.19 -6.59
N ASP A 202 12.96 -6.98 -7.02
CA ASP A 202 13.88 -5.87 -7.28
C ASP A 202 13.68 -4.76 -6.23
N ILE A 203 14.58 -4.64 -5.26
CA ILE A 203 14.48 -3.63 -4.18
C ILE A 203 15.34 -2.41 -4.52
N LEU A 204 14.75 -1.35 -5.07
CA LEU A 204 15.48 -0.15 -5.52
C LEU A 204 15.87 0.81 -4.39
N SER A 205 15.30 0.64 -3.19
CA SER A 205 15.79 1.32 -1.98
C SER A 205 16.99 0.58 -1.40
N ASP A 206 18.16 1.23 -1.40
CA ASP A 206 19.37 0.66 -0.81
C ASP A 206 19.19 0.45 0.71
N ASN A 207 18.53 1.39 1.40
CA ASN A 207 18.25 1.28 2.83
C ASN A 207 17.41 0.06 3.20
N LEU A 208 16.33 -0.21 2.44
CA LEU A 208 15.50 -1.39 2.66
C LEU A 208 16.27 -2.67 2.33
N ARG A 209 16.99 -2.66 1.20
CA ARG A 209 17.76 -3.82 0.72
C ARG A 209 18.81 -4.22 1.76
N ASP A 210 19.57 -3.27 2.27
CA ASP A 210 20.62 -3.51 3.26
C ASP A 210 20.02 -3.99 4.59
N ALA A 211 18.93 -3.38 5.03
CA ALA A 211 18.24 -3.76 6.26
C ALA A 211 17.69 -5.19 6.20
N LEU A 212 17.12 -5.62 5.07
CA LEU A 212 16.64 -7.00 4.89
C LEU A 212 17.79 -7.99 4.77
N ASN A 213 18.87 -7.64 4.06
CA ASN A 213 20.05 -8.49 3.95
C ASN A 213 20.73 -8.75 5.29
N ALA A 214 20.67 -7.80 6.22
CA ALA A 214 21.19 -7.95 7.58
C ALA A 214 20.35 -8.90 8.46
N ARG A 215 19.18 -9.36 7.99
CA ARG A 215 18.23 -10.16 8.77
C ARG A 215 17.77 -11.45 8.10
N LYS A 216 18.66 -12.12 7.36
CA LYS A 216 18.33 -13.31 6.55
C LYS A 216 17.78 -14.53 7.33
N ASP A 217 17.64 -14.43 8.65
CA ASP A 217 17.21 -15.52 9.54
C ASP A 217 15.81 -15.30 10.17
N LEU A 218 15.03 -14.31 9.72
CA LEU A 218 13.75 -13.96 10.35
C LEU A 218 12.58 -14.89 10.01
N CYS A 219 12.68 -15.62 8.90
CA CYS A 219 11.66 -16.50 8.33
C CYS A 219 12.40 -17.59 7.51
#